data_AF-A0A497QFJ9-F1
#
_entry.id   AF-A0A497QFJ9-F1
#
_cell.length_a   1.000
_cell.length_b   1.000
_cell.length_c   1.000
_cell.angle_alpha   90.00
_cell.angle_beta   90.00
_cell.angle_gamma   90.00
#
_symmetry.space_group_name_H-M   'P 1'
#
loop_
_entity.id
_entity.type
_entity.pdbx_description
1 polymer ?
#
loop_
_entity_poly.entity_id
_entity_poly.type
_entity_poly.pdbx_seq_one_letter_code
_entity_poly.pdbx_strand_id
1 'polypeptide(L)'
;MPLNNYQKMCYRWFGKTAENFSTDKLELDLERAHINMRVAAYLSYIWVNIIIAAVVSSISCIFLIIFFSLDIGFSFLLLLLDVSLVALLYFYFMRMPNMRAKSRAKKINLHLPYALNFIAAMSAAGVTPTEIFKSLSKQRIYGEIREEALWIYRDVELLGRDIVSAIKANINRTPSEKFKEFLQGAV
;
A
#
# COMPACT_ATOMS: atom_id res chain seq x y z
N MET A 1 -0.07 -2.55 -13.56
CA MET A 1 -1.14 -3.42 -14.11
C MET A 1 -2.34 -2.57 -14.48
N PRO A 2 -3.14 -2.95 -15.49
CA PRO A 2 -4.34 -2.21 -15.85
C PRO A 2 -5.37 -2.26 -14.70
N LEU A 3 -5.99 -1.11 -14.41
CA LEU A 3 -7.06 -1.00 -13.42
C LEU A 3 -8.22 -1.95 -13.77
N ASN A 4 -8.82 -2.59 -12.76
CA ASN A 4 -10.01 -3.41 -12.94
C ASN A 4 -11.18 -2.55 -13.46
N ASN A 5 -12.16 -3.15 -14.15
CA ASN A 5 -13.32 -2.45 -14.72
C ASN A 5 -14.07 -1.60 -13.67
N TYR A 6 -14.19 -2.11 -12.45
CA TYR A 6 -14.76 -1.36 -11.32
C TYR A 6 -13.93 -0.13 -10.95
N GLN A 7 -12.60 -0.27 -10.82
CA GLN A 7 -11.71 0.84 -10.48
C GLN A 7 -11.67 1.92 -11.56
N LYS A 8 -11.76 1.51 -12.83
CA LYS A 8 -11.90 2.46 -13.96
C LYS A 8 -13.20 3.24 -13.86
N MET A 9 -14.31 2.58 -13.50
CA MET A 9 -15.59 3.25 -13.28
C MET A 9 -15.50 4.26 -12.14
N CYS A 10 -14.91 3.88 -11.00
CA CYS A 10 -14.72 4.79 -9.87
C CYS A 10 -13.90 6.02 -10.27
N TYR A 11 -12.80 5.83 -10.99
CA TYR A 11 -11.97 6.94 -11.46
C TYR A 11 -12.68 7.83 -12.48
N ARG A 12 -13.58 7.29 -13.32
CA ARG A 12 -14.40 8.12 -14.22
C ARG A 12 -15.35 9.05 -13.46
N TRP A 13 -15.91 8.58 -12.34
CA TRP A 13 -16.86 9.36 -11.56
C TRP A 13 -16.18 10.42 -10.68
N PHE A 14 -15.05 10.08 -10.05
CA PHE A 14 -14.42 10.94 -9.04
C PHE A 14 -12.97 11.34 -9.34
N GLY A 15 -12.41 10.97 -10.49
CA GLY A 15 -10.99 11.15 -10.79
C GLY A 15 -10.50 12.59 -10.72
N LYS A 16 -11.26 13.55 -11.27
CA LYS A 16 -10.88 14.99 -11.25
C LYS A 16 -10.81 15.55 -9.83
N THR A 17 -11.78 15.19 -8.98
CA THR A 17 -11.80 15.63 -7.59
C THR A 17 -10.72 14.90 -6.78
N ALA A 18 -10.52 13.61 -7.04
CA ALA A 18 -9.51 12.80 -6.36
C ALA A 18 -8.07 13.23 -6.68
N GLU A 19 -7.81 13.80 -7.86
CA GLU A 19 -6.52 14.40 -8.21
C GLU A 19 -6.23 15.66 -7.37
N ASN A 20 -7.24 16.47 -7.04
CA ASN A 20 -7.02 17.65 -6.18
C ASN A 20 -6.74 17.28 -4.72
N PHE A 21 -7.18 16.10 -4.28
CA PHE A 21 -6.96 15.59 -2.93
C PHE A 21 -5.76 14.62 -2.85
N SER A 22 -5.02 14.43 -3.95
CA SER A 22 -3.81 13.61 -3.90
C SER A 22 -2.76 14.28 -3.03
N THR A 23 -2.34 13.60 -1.97
CA THR A 23 -1.28 14.07 -1.07
C THR A 23 -0.05 13.19 -1.28
N ASP A 24 1.13 13.79 -1.34
CA ASP A 24 2.42 13.08 -1.50
C ASP A 24 2.62 11.98 -0.44
N LYS A 25 2.12 12.21 0.78
CA LYS A 25 2.15 11.21 1.86
C LYS A 25 1.37 9.94 1.51
N LEU A 26 0.21 10.07 0.87
CA LEU A 26 -0.62 8.92 0.50
C LEU A 26 0.00 8.18 -0.69
N GLU A 27 0.63 8.90 -1.62
CA GLU A 27 1.42 8.30 -2.69
C GLU A 27 2.54 7.42 -2.14
N LEU A 28 3.33 7.99 -1.24
CA LEU A 28 4.43 7.29 -0.58
C LEU A 28 3.95 6.11 0.28
N ASP A 29 2.82 6.22 0.98
CA ASP A 29 2.22 5.10 1.72
C ASP A 29 1.73 3.98 0.78
N LEU A 30 1.21 4.30 -0.42
CA LEU A 30 0.81 3.31 -1.43
C LEU A 30 2.03 2.61 -2.05
N GLU A 31 3.07 3.37 -2.38
CA GLU A 31 4.34 2.83 -2.89
C GLU A 31 4.96 1.86 -1.88
N ARG A 32 5.11 2.30 -0.62
CA ARG A 32 5.60 1.46 0.49
C ARG A 32 4.77 0.20 0.71
N ALA A 33 3.47 0.27 0.47
CA ALA A 33 2.55 -0.85 0.59
C ALA A 33 2.56 -1.79 -0.63
N HIS A 34 3.35 -1.51 -1.68
CA HIS A 34 3.29 -2.20 -2.98
C HIS A 34 1.87 -2.21 -3.59
N ILE A 35 1.08 -1.16 -3.35
CA ILE A 35 -0.22 -1.00 -3.98
C ILE A 35 0.00 -0.31 -5.32
N ASN A 36 0.00 -1.11 -6.40
CA ASN A 36 0.23 -0.65 -7.77
C ASN A 36 -1.00 0.09 -8.36
N MET A 37 -1.42 1.19 -7.74
CA MET A 37 -2.52 2.03 -8.20
C MET A 37 -2.15 3.51 -8.05
N ARG A 38 -2.60 4.33 -9.01
CA ARG A 38 -2.47 5.78 -8.91
C ARG A 38 -3.30 6.29 -7.72
N VAL A 39 -2.77 7.27 -6.98
CA VAL A 39 -3.42 7.85 -5.79
C VAL A 39 -4.87 8.24 -6.05
N ALA A 40 -5.11 8.96 -7.14
CA ALA A 40 -6.45 9.40 -7.52
C ALA A 40 -7.42 8.24 -7.80
N ALA A 41 -6.94 7.13 -8.38
CA ALA A 41 -7.75 5.94 -8.60
C ALA A 41 -8.07 5.22 -7.27
N TYR A 42 -7.11 5.19 -6.34
CA TYR A 42 -7.32 4.64 -5.00
C TYR A 42 -8.33 5.46 -4.18
N LEU A 43 -8.20 6.79 -4.17
CA LEU A 43 -9.16 7.68 -3.51
C LEU A 43 -10.57 7.56 -4.12
N SER A 44 -10.66 7.54 -5.45
CA SER A 44 -11.94 7.33 -6.14
C SER A 44 -12.58 5.99 -5.76
N TYR A 45 -11.77 4.92 -5.64
CA TYR A 45 -12.24 3.62 -5.19
C TYR A 45 -12.75 3.66 -3.74
N ILE A 46 -12.05 4.34 -2.82
CA ILE A 46 -12.51 4.50 -1.44
C ILE A 46 -13.84 5.25 -1.41
N TRP A 47 -13.93 6.41 -2.05
CA TRP A 47 -15.15 7.23 -2.01
C TRP A 47 -16.37 6.49 -2.54
N VAL A 48 -16.25 5.78 -3.66
CA VAL A 48 -17.37 4.99 -4.19
C VAL A 48 -17.78 3.89 -3.23
N ASN A 49 -16.83 3.15 -2.62
CA ASN A 49 -17.18 2.12 -1.64
C ASN A 49 -17.83 2.70 -0.39
N ILE A 50 -17.39 3.87 0.08
CA ILE A 50 -17.98 4.54 1.23
C ILE A 50 -19.39 5.03 0.92
N ILE A 51 -19.63 5.59 -0.26
CA ILE A 51 -20.98 5.99 -0.69
C ILE A 51 -21.90 4.77 -0.75
N ILE A 52 -21.46 3.67 -1.36
CA ILE A 52 -22.24 2.44 -1.42
C ILE A 52 -22.52 1.89 -0.02
N ALA A 53 -21.50 1.83 0.85
CA ALA A 53 -21.63 1.37 2.22
C ALA A 53 -22.61 2.23 3.02
N ALA A 54 -22.53 3.55 2.89
CA ALA A 54 -23.44 4.49 3.56
C ALA A 54 -24.89 4.31 3.08
N VAL A 55 -25.12 4.16 1.78
CA VAL A 55 -26.47 3.92 1.24
C VAL A 55 -27.04 2.61 1.77
N VAL A 56 -26.25 1.52 1.75
CA VAL A 56 -26.68 0.21 2.25
C VAL A 56 -26.92 0.24 3.76
N SER A 57 -26.04 0.89 4.53
CA SER A 57 -26.15 0.96 5.99
C SER A 57 -27.34 1.82 6.42
N SER A 58 -27.57 2.97 5.77
CA SER A 58 -28.72 3.82 6.06
C SER A 58 -30.05 3.16 5.69
N ILE A 59 -30.14 2.43 4.57
CA ILE A 59 -31.34 1.63 4.24
C ILE A 59 -31.60 0.57 5.32
N SER A 60 -30.55 -0.13 5.75
CA SER A 60 -30.65 -1.17 6.78
C SER A 60 -31.08 -0.58 8.14
N CYS A 61 -30.54 0.60 8.50
CA CYS A 61 -30.91 1.31 9.72
C CYS A 61 -32.37 1.78 9.71
N ILE A 62 -32.83 2.36 8.61
CA ILE A 62 -34.23 2.80 8.46
C ILE A 62 -35.18 1.60 8.55
N PHE A 63 -34.82 0.49 7.91
CA PHE A 63 -35.59 -0.75 8.00
C PHE A 63 -35.72 -1.24 9.44
N LEU A 64 -34.63 -1.24 10.22
CA LEU A 64 -34.65 -1.64 11.63
C LEU A 64 -35.53 -0.73 12.50
N ILE A 65 -35.48 0.58 12.26
CA ILE A 65 -36.30 1.56 12.99
C ILE A 65 -37.79 1.29 12.77
N ILE A 66 -38.19 1.06 11.52
CA ILE A 66 -39.58 0.79 11.15
C ILE A 66 -40.03 -0.59 11.66
N PHE A 67 -39.20 -1.63 11.49
CA PHE A 67 -39.57 -3.00 11.84
C PHE A 67 -39.75 -3.20 13.35
N PHE A 68 -38.87 -2.61 14.18
CA PHE A 68 -38.96 -2.74 15.64
C PHE A 68 -39.85 -1.69 16.30
N SER A 69 -40.44 -0.75 15.55
CA SER A 69 -41.24 0.37 16.10
C SER A 69 -40.50 1.09 17.24
N LEU A 70 -39.25 1.50 16.99
CA LEU A 70 -38.38 2.08 18.02
C LEU A 70 -38.85 3.47 18.45
N ASP A 71 -38.72 3.77 19.75
CA ASP A 71 -38.93 5.12 20.26
C ASP A 71 -37.94 6.13 19.64
N ILE A 72 -38.31 7.41 19.71
CA ILE A 72 -37.53 8.53 19.14
C ILE A 72 -36.09 8.55 19.69
N GLY A 73 -35.91 8.27 20.99
CA GLY A 73 -34.60 8.25 21.63
C GLY A 73 -33.67 7.16 21.07
N PHE A 74 -34.18 5.94 20.91
CA PHE A 74 -33.41 4.83 20.35
C PHE A 74 -33.13 5.02 18.85
N SER A 75 -34.09 5.58 18.12
CA SER A 75 -33.91 5.90 16.69
C SER A 75 -32.78 6.89 16.46
N PHE A 76 -32.69 7.93 17.29
CA PHE A 76 -31.60 8.92 17.20
C PHE A 76 -30.24 8.29 17.51
N LEU A 77 -30.14 7.45 18.54
CA LEU A 77 -28.92 6.73 18.88
C LEU A 77 -28.45 5.83 17.72
N LEU A 78 -29.38 5.13 17.07
CA LEU A 78 -29.08 4.23 15.95
C LEU A 78 -28.53 4.99 14.74
N LEU A 79 -29.13 6.14 14.39
CA LEU A 79 -28.64 7.00 13.31
C LEU A 79 -27.24 7.58 13.62
N LEU A 80 -26.98 7.99 14.87
CA LEU A 80 -25.65 8.43 15.28
C LEU A 80 -24.62 7.31 15.13
N LEU A 81 -25.00 6.07 15.48
CA LEU A 81 -24.14 4.91 15.34
C LEU A 81 -23.84 4.62 13.86
N ASP A 82 -24.83 4.70 12.97
CA ASP A 82 -24.65 4.50 11.52
C ASP A 82 -23.62 5.47 10.94
N VAL A 83 -23.78 6.77 11.22
CA VAL A 83 -22.84 7.81 10.77
C VAL A 83 -21.44 7.57 11.32
N SER A 84 -21.34 7.18 12.60
CA SER A 84 -20.05 6.87 13.24
C SER A 84 -19.36 5.68 12.57
N LEU A 85 -20.11 4.67 12.14
CA LEU A 85 -19.60 3.46 11.50
C LEU A 85 -19.07 3.77 10.11
N VAL A 86 -19.81 4.53 9.30
CA VAL A 86 -19.37 4.99 7.97
C VAL A 86 -18.08 5.82 8.07
N ALA A 87 -18.01 6.73 9.05
CA ALA A 87 -16.81 7.53 9.30
C ALA A 87 -15.62 6.64 9.68
N LEU A 88 -15.82 5.64 10.55
CA LEU A 88 -14.78 4.70 10.95
C LEU A 88 -14.27 3.89 9.74
N LEU A 89 -15.17 3.41 8.88
CA LEU A 89 -14.80 2.71 7.65
C LEU A 89 -13.93 3.59 6.74
N TYR A 90 -14.28 4.86 6.57
CA TYR A 90 -13.45 5.80 5.79
C TYR A 90 -12.03 5.92 6.35
N PHE A 91 -11.89 6.13 7.67
CA PHE A 91 -10.59 6.20 8.32
C PHE A 91 -9.81 4.88 8.21
N TYR A 92 -10.49 3.74 8.29
CA TYR A 92 -9.89 2.43 8.13
C TYR A 92 -9.30 2.25 6.73
N PHE A 93 -10.06 2.52 5.67
CA PHE A 93 -9.58 2.40 4.29
C PHE A 93 -8.45 3.38 3.97
N MET A 94 -8.48 4.59 4.56
CA MET A 94 -7.40 5.56 4.41
C MET A 94 -6.10 5.10 5.09
N ARG A 95 -6.19 4.43 6.25
CA ARG A 95 -5.02 3.92 6.99
C ARG A 95 -4.51 2.57 6.48
N MET A 96 -5.30 1.85 5.69
CA MET A 96 -4.97 0.51 5.19
C MET A 96 -3.62 0.42 4.46
N PRO A 97 -3.22 1.35 3.56
CA PRO A 97 -1.91 1.32 2.91
C PRO A 97 -0.77 1.38 3.93
N ASN A 98 -0.85 2.31 4.88
CA ASN A 98 0.15 2.48 5.93
C ASN A 98 0.26 1.22 6.82
N MET A 99 -0.87 0.60 7.16
CA MET A 99 -0.88 -0.67 7.91
C MET A 99 -0.19 -1.80 7.12
N ARG A 100 -0.46 -1.89 5.81
CA ARG A 100 0.23 -2.87 4.94
C ARG A 100 1.72 -2.59 4.82
N ALA A 101 2.12 -1.33 4.64
CA ALA A 101 3.52 -0.92 4.63
C ALA A 101 4.24 -1.33 5.93
N LYS A 102 3.64 -1.07 7.10
CA LYS A 102 4.19 -1.53 8.40
C LYS A 102 4.29 -3.05 8.51
N SER A 103 3.30 -3.79 8.01
CA SER A 103 3.36 -5.25 7.97
C SER A 103 4.52 -5.75 7.09
N ARG A 104 4.69 -5.15 5.90
CA ARG A 104 5.83 -5.44 5.01
C ARG A 104 7.16 -5.12 5.66
N ALA A 105 7.29 -3.96 6.31
CA ALA A 105 8.50 -3.57 7.04
C ALA A 105 8.93 -4.63 8.05
N LYS A 106 7.98 -5.16 8.84
CA LYS A 106 8.25 -6.23 9.80
C LYS A 106 8.75 -7.50 9.11
N LYS A 107 8.11 -7.91 8.00
CA LYS A 107 8.51 -9.09 7.22
C LYS A 107 9.89 -8.93 6.56
N ILE A 108 10.23 -7.74 6.07
CA ILE A 108 11.57 -7.41 5.55
C ILE A 108 12.59 -7.53 6.68
N ASN A 109 12.35 -6.87 7.81
CA ASN A 109 13.26 -6.87 8.96
C ASN A 109 13.54 -8.27 9.50
N LEU A 110 12.55 -9.17 9.44
CA LEU A 110 12.69 -10.56 9.88
C LEU A 110 13.71 -11.34 9.05
N HIS A 111 13.72 -11.15 7.73
CA HIS A 111 14.61 -11.88 6.81
C HIS A 111 15.90 -11.11 6.46
N LEU A 112 15.99 -9.84 6.87
CA LEU A 112 17.09 -8.94 6.53
C LEU A 112 18.46 -9.55 6.87
N PRO A 113 18.75 -10.06 8.08
CA PRO A 113 20.09 -10.60 8.39
C PRO A 113 20.53 -11.73 7.45
N TYR A 114 19.60 -12.63 7.10
CA TYR A 114 19.87 -13.74 6.18
C TYR A 114 20.16 -13.26 4.76
N ALA A 115 19.40 -12.28 4.29
CA ALA A 115 19.63 -11.67 2.98
C ALA A 115 20.96 -10.90 2.93
N LEU A 116 21.35 -10.23 4.03
CA LEU A 116 22.65 -9.56 4.12
C LEU A 116 23.81 -10.55 4.05
N ASN A 117 23.72 -11.70 4.74
CA ASN A 117 24.72 -12.75 4.62
C ASN A 117 24.85 -13.27 3.19
N PHE A 118 23.73 -13.41 2.49
CA PHE A 118 23.71 -13.80 1.08
C PHE A 118 24.38 -12.74 0.18
N ILE A 119 24.04 -11.46 0.36
CA ILE A 119 24.65 -10.34 -0.37
C ILE A 119 26.16 -10.30 -0.10
N ALA A 120 26.58 -10.44 1.15
CA ALA A 120 27.99 -10.44 1.53
C ALA A 120 28.75 -11.62 0.90
N ALA A 121 28.20 -12.82 0.91
CA ALA A 121 28.82 -13.99 0.29
C ALA A 121 28.97 -13.83 -1.24
N MET A 122 27.93 -13.33 -1.91
CA MET A 122 27.98 -13.08 -3.35
C MET A 122 28.93 -11.94 -3.71
N SER A 123 28.97 -10.88 -2.89
CA SER A 123 29.91 -9.77 -3.06
C SER A 123 31.35 -10.22 -2.85
N ALA A 124 31.62 -11.08 -1.87
CA ALA A 124 32.94 -11.67 -1.65
C ALA A 124 33.38 -12.58 -2.81
N ALA A 125 32.43 -13.21 -3.50
CA ALA A 125 32.67 -13.95 -4.74
C ALA A 125 32.84 -13.05 -5.98
N GLY A 126 32.83 -11.72 -5.82
CA GLY A 126 33.02 -10.76 -6.92
C GLY A 126 31.82 -10.58 -7.83
N VAL A 127 30.62 -11.01 -7.41
CA VAL A 127 29.40 -10.84 -8.20
C VAL A 127 28.97 -9.36 -8.19
N THR A 128 28.54 -8.86 -9.34
CA THR A 128 28.10 -7.46 -9.46
C THR A 128 26.81 -7.20 -8.67
N PRO A 129 26.60 -6.00 -8.10
CA PRO A 129 25.41 -5.71 -7.31
C PRO A 129 24.08 -6.00 -8.03
N THR A 130 24.00 -5.70 -9.33
CA THR A 130 22.83 -6.00 -10.16
C THR A 130 22.48 -7.50 -10.16
N GLU A 131 23.48 -8.37 -10.36
CA GLU A 131 23.29 -9.82 -10.35
C GLU A 131 23.03 -10.37 -8.94
N ILE A 132 23.56 -9.73 -7.89
CA ILE A 132 23.23 -10.06 -6.49
C ILE A 132 21.74 -9.82 -6.24
N PHE A 133 21.22 -8.61 -6.56
CA PHE A 133 19.80 -8.29 -6.37
C PHE A 133 18.89 -9.18 -7.22
N LYS A 134 19.29 -9.48 -8.46
CA LYS A 134 18.60 -10.46 -9.32
C LYS A 134 18.55 -11.84 -8.67
N SER A 135 19.67 -12.33 -8.16
CA SER A 135 19.75 -13.65 -7.52
C SER A 135 18.91 -13.71 -6.25
N LEU A 136 19.00 -12.67 -5.41
CA LEU A 136 18.19 -12.53 -4.20
C LEU A 136 16.69 -12.51 -4.55
N SER A 137 16.28 -11.82 -5.61
CA SER A 137 14.87 -11.73 -6.04
C SER A 137 14.23 -13.07 -6.45
N LYS A 138 15.04 -14.08 -6.79
CA LYS A 138 14.57 -15.42 -7.17
C LYS A 138 14.35 -16.33 -5.96
N GLN A 139 14.98 -16.02 -4.83
CA GLN A 139 15.05 -16.90 -3.67
C GLN A 139 13.88 -16.64 -2.71
N ARG A 140 12.85 -17.50 -2.76
CA ARG A 140 11.63 -17.36 -1.94
C ARG A 140 11.88 -17.39 -0.43
N ILE A 141 12.97 -18.00 0.02
CA ILE A 141 13.35 -18.14 1.42
C ILE A 141 13.55 -16.79 2.13
N TYR A 142 13.87 -15.71 1.39
CA TYR A 142 14.07 -14.39 1.98
C TYR A 142 12.79 -13.56 2.10
N GLY A 143 11.62 -14.10 1.73
CA GLY A 143 10.33 -13.43 1.93
C GLY A 143 10.21 -12.10 1.18
N GLU A 144 9.73 -11.06 1.87
CA GLU A 144 9.44 -9.75 1.27
C GLU A 144 10.69 -8.99 0.80
N ILE A 145 11.88 -9.25 1.36
CA ILE A 145 13.10 -8.54 0.94
C ILE A 145 13.51 -8.90 -0.49
N ARG A 146 13.10 -10.08 -0.97
CA ARG A 146 13.28 -10.48 -2.35
C ARG A 146 12.46 -9.59 -3.31
N GLU A 147 11.31 -9.08 -2.87
CA GLU A 147 10.51 -8.14 -3.67
C GLU A 147 11.19 -6.77 -3.76
N GLU A 148 11.85 -6.34 -2.67
CA GLU A 148 12.69 -5.13 -2.69
C GLU A 148 13.88 -5.29 -3.65
N ALA A 149 14.53 -6.46 -3.62
CA ALA A 149 15.61 -6.80 -4.55
C ALA A 149 15.13 -6.87 -6.00
N LEU A 150 13.93 -7.44 -6.23
CA LEU A 150 13.29 -7.48 -7.55
C LEU A 150 13.06 -6.08 -8.09
N TRP A 151 12.59 -5.14 -7.27
CA TRP A 151 12.35 -3.77 -7.70
C TRP A 151 13.65 -3.04 -8.05
N ILE A 152 14.74 -3.24 -7.28
CA ILE A 152 16.07 -2.70 -7.65
C ILE A 152 16.52 -3.27 -9.00
N TYR A 153 16.47 -4.60 -9.14
CA TYR A 153 16.88 -5.27 -10.37
C TYR A 153 16.05 -4.82 -11.58
N ARG A 154 14.72 -4.73 -11.43
CA ARG A 154 13.79 -4.28 -12.46
C ARG A 154 14.10 -2.86 -12.92
N ASP A 155 14.43 -1.96 -12.00
CA ASP A 155 14.73 -0.57 -12.33
C ASP A 155 16.02 -0.45 -13.15
N VAL A 156 16.99 -1.34 -12.93
CA VAL A 156 18.21 -1.41 -13.75
C VAL A 156 17.92 -2.07 -15.10
N GLU A 157 17.37 -3.30 -15.09
CA GLU A 157 17.22 -4.13 -16.29
C GLU A 157 16.15 -3.61 -17.25
N LEU A 158 14.98 -3.20 -16.74
CA LEU A 158 13.85 -2.82 -17.57
C LEU A 158 13.79 -1.31 -17.84
N LEU A 159 14.22 -0.49 -16.88
CA LEU A 159 14.16 0.97 -17.00
C LEU A 159 15.50 1.60 -17.37
N GLY A 160 16.58 0.81 -17.50
CA GLY A 160 17.90 1.29 -17.89
C GLY A 160 18.54 2.24 -16.88
N ARG A 161 18.10 2.22 -15.61
CA ARG A 161 18.66 3.10 -14.57
C ARG A 161 20.02 2.57 -14.12
N ASP A 162 20.91 3.49 -13.78
CA ASP A 162 22.12 3.15 -13.05
C ASP A 162 21.75 2.49 -11.69
N ILE A 163 22.58 1.54 -11.27
CA ILE A 163 22.38 0.76 -10.04
C ILE A 163 22.33 1.65 -8.79
N VAL A 164 23.17 2.69 -8.73
CA VAL A 164 23.19 3.63 -7.60
C VAL A 164 21.86 4.40 -7.53
N SER A 165 21.37 4.87 -8.67
CA SER A 165 20.10 5.56 -8.80
C SER A 165 18.91 4.65 -8.48
N ALA A 166 18.97 3.36 -8.87
CA ALA A 166 17.98 2.37 -8.52
C ALA A 166 17.95 2.09 -7.01
N ILE A 167 19.11 2.01 -6.35
CA ILE A 167 19.21 1.86 -4.89
C ILE A 167 18.66 3.10 -4.18
N LYS A 168 19.02 4.31 -4.62
CA LYS A 168 18.48 5.58 -4.08
C LYS A 168 16.97 5.68 -4.23
N ALA A 169 16.43 5.26 -5.37
CA ALA A 169 14.98 5.18 -5.54
C ALA A 169 14.36 4.17 -4.56
N ASN A 170 15.05 3.05 -4.28
CA ASN A 170 14.54 2.08 -3.33
C ASN A 170 14.57 2.55 -1.86
N ILE A 171 15.59 3.32 -1.47
CA ILE A 171 15.70 3.95 -0.15
C ILE A 171 14.46 4.81 0.18
N ASN A 172 13.86 5.45 -0.82
CA ASN A 172 12.69 6.32 -0.62
C ASN A 172 11.37 5.54 -0.48
N ARG A 173 11.26 4.39 -1.17
CA ARG A 173 10.02 3.59 -1.25
C ARG A 173 9.98 2.41 -0.27
N THR A 174 11.11 1.93 0.24
CA THR A 174 11.12 0.82 1.19
C THR A 174 10.43 1.22 2.50
N PRO A 175 9.56 0.38 3.07
CA PRO A 175 8.95 0.65 4.37
C PRO A 175 9.85 0.26 5.55
N SER A 176 11.00 -0.40 5.31
CA SER A 176 11.93 -0.84 6.35
C SER A 176 13.08 0.15 6.54
N GLU A 177 13.15 0.78 7.72
CA GLU A 177 14.27 1.67 8.08
C GLU A 177 15.61 0.92 8.15
N LYS A 178 15.64 -0.31 8.68
CA LYS A 178 16.89 -1.10 8.73
C LYS A 178 17.45 -1.43 7.34
N PHE A 179 16.56 -1.80 6.42
CA PHE A 179 16.99 -2.07 5.04
C PHE A 179 17.41 -0.77 4.34
N LYS A 180 16.74 0.35 4.64
CA LYS A 180 17.11 1.67 4.15
C LYS A 180 18.51 2.09 4.62
N GLU A 181 18.82 1.93 5.90
CA GLU A 181 20.14 2.20 6.47
C GLU A 181 21.23 1.36 5.78
N PHE A 182 20.95 0.07 5.57
CA PHE A 182 21.86 -0.81 4.82
C PHE A 182 22.11 -0.30 3.40
N LEU A 183 21.05 0.02 2.66
CA LEU A 183 21.17 0.53 1.29
C LEU A 183 21.90 1.88 1.23
N GLN A 184 21.69 2.75 2.23
CA GLN A 184 22.41 4.02 2.34
C GLN A 184 23.90 3.83 2.56
N GLY A 185 24.30 2.82 3.35
CA GLY A 185 25.72 2.49 3.55
C GLY A 185 26.38 1.82 2.33
N ALA A 186 25.59 1.30 1.39
CA ALA A 186 26.08 0.63 0.19
C ALA A 186 26.28 1.57 -1.02
N VAL A 187 25.92 2.85 -0.89
CA VAL A 187 25.92 3.87 -1.97
C VAL A 187 26.86 5.01 -1.64
#